data_AF-A0A1H3HL55-F1
#
_entry.id   AF-A0A1H3HL55-F1
#
_cell.length_a   1.000
_cell.length_b   1.000
_cell.length_c   1.000
_cell.angle_alpha   90.00
_cell.angle_beta   90.00
_cell.angle_gamma   90.00
#
_symmetry.space_group_name_H-M   'P 1'
#
loop_
_entity.id
_entity.type
_entity.pdbx_description
1 polymer ?
#
loop_
_entity_poly.entity_id
_entity_poly.type
_entity_poly.pdbx_seq_one_letter_code
_entity_poly.pdbx_strand_id
1 'polypeptide(L)'
;MRQRIIDNLPRAAGDSEALAPVRREQFLVYLMGPYRTFDVDALLPTDADVETDAPSFATWDESSGEYAEDEVLRLLQETRDCLRDRGFNAFLAIDVGIPLDEMDAATQSIAFAQASNVTIFIAPQVGDNLGVGIEIGSVLDDILSTAGMQGPAADATPPTRTRRVMVATEPSVRSAMLGAVHARWDASVRTFTDAADCCGLCAQFCTHIQNEELYGSLDRLD
;
A
#
# COMPACT_ATOMS: atom_id res chain seq x y z
N MET A 1 4.63 16.90 -1.72
CA MET A 1 4.30 15.60 -2.33
C MET A 1 2.85 15.53 -2.80
N ARG A 2 1.86 15.75 -1.92
CA ARG A 2 0.42 15.71 -2.25
C ARG A 2 0.00 16.42 -3.55
N GLN A 3 0.32 17.70 -3.70
CA GLN A 3 0.00 18.44 -4.93
C GLN A 3 0.65 17.81 -6.18
N ARG A 4 1.90 17.35 -6.04
CA ARG A 4 2.62 16.67 -7.12
C ARG A 4 1.93 15.38 -7.57
N ILE A 5 1.38 14.61 -6.62
CA ILE A 5 0.56 13.43 -6.95
C ILE A 5 -0.63 13.88 -7.79
N ILE A 6 -1.44 14.81 -7.27
CA ILE A 6 -2.66 15.31 -7.94
C ILE A 6 -2.37 15.82 -9.36
N ASP A 7 -1.27 16.56 -9.54
CA ASP A 7 -0.89 17.13 -10.85
C ASP A 7 -0.39 16.08 -11.85
N ASN A 8 0.10 14.94 -11.37
CA ASN A 8 0.68 13.88 -12.21
C ASN A 8 -0.33 12.81 -12.61
N LEU A 9 -1.33 12.49 -11.78
CA LEU A 9 -2.32 11.43 -12.10
C LEU A 9 -3.01 11.61 -13.48
N PRO A 10 -3.29 12.83 -13.98
CA PRO A 10 -3.86 13.02 -15.32
C PRO A 10 -2.87 12.83 -16.48
N ARG A 11 -1.62 12.42 -16.21
CA ARG A 11 -0.56 12.22 -17.22
C ARG A 11 -0.23 10.73 -17.32
N ALA A 12 0.09 10.27 -18.52
CA ALA A 12 0.66 8.93 -18.69
C ALA A 12 2.08 8.88 -18.14
N ALA A 13 2.46 7.76 -17.55
CA ALA A 13 3.76 7.55 -16.92
C ALA A 13 4.24 6.10 -17.10
N GLY A 14 5.30 5.90 -17.88
CA GLY A 14 5.82 4.56 -18.18
C GLY A 14 4.73 3.67 -18.78
N ASP A 15 4.42 2.57 -18.09
CA ASP A 15 3.38 1.60 -18.46
C ASP A 15 1.98 1.94 -17.90
N SER A 16 1.84 3.07 -17.17
CA SER A 16 0.55 3.54 -16.67
C SER A 16 -0.07 4.60 -17.58
N GLU A 17 -1.34 4.38 -17.93
CA GLU A 17 -2.14 5.34 -18.71
C GLU A 17 -2.57 6.56 -17.87
N ALA A 18 -2.86 7.66 -18.55
CA ALA A 18 -3.38 8.86 -17.89
C ALA A 18 -4.73 8.58 -17.22
N LEU A 19 -4.85 8.89 -15.93
CA LEU A 19 -6.08 8.63 -15.19
C LEU A 19 -7.11 9.75 -15.40
N ALA A 20 -8.35 9.35 -15.72
CA ALA A 20 -9.47 10.28 -15.89
C ALA A 20 -9.79 11.04 -14.59
N PRO A 21 -10.22 12.32 -14.64
CA PRO A 21 -10.55 13.09 -13.44
C PRO A 21 -11.68 12.44 -12.63
N VAL A 22 -11.64 12.64 -11.31
CA VAL A 22 -12.61 12.06 -10.36
C VAL A 22 -13.33 13.14 -9.57
N ARG A 23 -14.46 12.79 -8.96
CA ARG A 23 -15.25 13.75 -8.16
C ARG A 23 -14.50 14.32 -6.95
N ARG A 24 -13.62 13.54 -6.32
CA ARG A 24 -12.92 13.89 -5.08
C ARG A 24 -11.42 13.98 -5.31
N GLU A 25 -10.98 14.91 -6.14
CA GLU A 25 -9.56 15.05 -6.54
C GLU A 25 -8.61 15.19 -5.33
N GLN A 26 -9.03 15.89 -4.29
CA GLN A 26 -8.24 16.08 -3.08
C GLN A 26 -8.27 14.85 -2.15
N PHE A 27 -9.23 13.93 -2.27
CA PHE A 27 -9.27 12.76 -1.39
C PHE A 27 -8.43 11.62 -2.00
N LEU A 28 -7.15 11.60 -1.64
CA LEU A 28 -6.16 10.67 -2.17
C LEU A 28 -6.25 9.31 -1.47
N VAL A 29 -6.33 8.25 -2.28
CA VAL A 29 -6.32 6.86 -1.82
C VAL A 29 -5.11 6.16 -2.45
N TYR A 30 -4.08 5.88 -1.64
CA TYR A 30 -2.93 5.13 -2.11
C TYR A 30 -3.19 3.64 -1.95
N LEU A 31 -3.14 2.90 -3.06
CA LEU A 31 -3.17 1.44 -3.07
C LEU A 31 -1.74 0.92 -3.21
N MET A 32 -1.35 0.05 -2.30
CA MET A 32 -0.03 -0.60 -2.28
C MET A 32 -0.22 -2.11 -2.30
N GLY A 33 0.63 -2.82 -3.04
CA GLY A 33 0.68 -4.27 -3.05
C GLY A 33 2.00 -4.77 -3.62
N PRO A 34 2.24 -6.09 -3.60
CA PRO A 34 3.45 -6.68 -4.16
C PRO A 34 3.32 -6.79 -5.68
N TYR A 35 3.86 -5.84 -6.44
CA TYR A 35 3.77 -5.86 -7.92
C TYR A 35 5.10 -5.67 -8.64
N ARG A 36 6.21 -5.69 -7.90
CA ARG A 36 7.57 -5.85 -8.44
C ARG A 36 8.41 -6.60 -7.42
N THR A 37 9.11 -7.64 -7.85
CA THR A 37 10.35 -8.00 -7.17
C THR A 37 11.26 -6.78 -7.20
N PHE A 38 11.68 -6.27 -6.04
CA PHE A 38 12.91 -5.51 -5.99
C PHE A 38 14.03 -6.48 -6.34
N ASP A 39 14.37 -6.57 -7.62
CA ASP A 39 15.55 -7.28 -8.07
C ASP A 39 16.77 -6.44 -7.68
N VAL A 40 17.20 -6.62 -6.44
CA VAL A 40 18.39 -5.95 -5.89
C VAL A 40 19.61 -6.29 -6.74
N ASP A 41 19.65 -7.49 -7.35
CA ASP A 41 20.76 -7.93 -8.22
C ASP A 41 20.83 -7.12 -9.51
N ALA A 42 19.69 -6.66 -10.04
CA ALA A 42 19.64 -5.84 -11.26
C ALA A 42 20.17 -4.40 -11.09
N LEU A 43 20.28 -3.91 -9.84
CA LEU A 43 20.71 -2.54 -9.52
C LEU A 43 22.13 -2.47 -8.96
N LEU A 44 22.77 -3.61 -8.74
CA LEU A 44 24.11 -3.67 -8.18
C LEU A 44 25.18 -3.70 -9.28
N PRO A 45 26.30 -2.97 -9.10
CA PRO A 45 27.50 -3.20 -9.90
C PRO A 45 27.89 -4.68 -9.80
N THR A 46 28.38 -5.26 -10.91
CA THR A 46 28.72 -6.70 -11.03
C THR A 46 29.74 -7.19 -9.98
N ASP A 47 30.35 -6.26 -9.25
CA ASP A 47 31.44 -6.47 -8.29
C ASP A 47 31.01 -6.14 -6.84
N ALA A 48 29.73 -5.88 -6.59
CA ALA A 48 29.22 -5.61 -5.24
C ALA A 48 29.06 -6.92 -4.46
N ASP A 49 29.77 -7.02 -3.33
CA ASP A 49 29.67 -8.14 -2.40
C ASP A 49 28.41 -7.93 -1.54
N VAL A 50 27.30 -8.55 -1.95
CA VAL A 50 26.03 -8.47 -1.24
C VAL A 50 26.01 -9.58 -0.20
N GLU A 51 25.79 -9.22 1.08
CA GLU A 51 25.22 -10.19 2.01
C GLU A 51 23.83 -10.57 1.48
N THR A 52 23.74 -11.72 0.80
CA THR A 52 22.52 -12.38 0.30
C THR A 52 21.47 -12.70 1.39
N ASP A 53 21.66 -12.22 2.61
CA ASP A 53 20.80 -12.43 3.77
C ASP A 53 19.81 -11.26 4.01
N ALA A 54 19.81 -10.24 3.14
CA ALA A 54 18.75 -9.24 3.12
C ALA A 54 17.51 -9.83 2.42
N PRO A 55 16.39 -10.07 3.13
CA PRO A 55 15.22 -10.71 2.55
C PRO A 55 14.62 -9.85 1.43
N SER A 56 14.49 -10.46 0.24
CA SER A 56 13.85 -9.87 -0.94
C SER A 56 12.34 -9.65 -0.74
N PHE A 57 11.81 -8.64 -1.46
CA PHE A 57 10.45 -8.08 -1.46
C PHE A 57 9.37 -9.06 -1.98
N ALA A 58 9.29 -10.25 -1.39
CA ALA A 58 8.70 -11.47 -1.94
C ALA A 58 9.64 -12.16 -2.95
N THR A 59 10.24 -13.27 -2.52
CA THR A 59 10.84 -14.24 -3.43
C THR A 59 9.70 -14.97 -4.14
N TRP A 60 9.46 -14.61 -5.40
CA TRP A 60 8.54 -15.33 -6.26
C TRP A 60 9.25 -16.61 -6.71
N ASP A 61 8.92 -17.74 -6.10
CA ASP A 61 9.25 -19.04 -6.70
C ASP A 61 8.09 -19.39 -7.65
N GLU A 62 8.39 -19.70 -8.92
CA GLU A 62 7.42 -20.09 -9.96
C GLU A 62 6.50 -21.25 -9.52
N SER A 63 6.84 -21.93 -8.43
CA SER A 63 6.10 -23.05 -7.87
C SER A 63 5.11 -22.73 -6.72
N SER A 64 5.08 -21.51 -6.16
CA SER A 64 4.50 -21.29 -4.81
C SER A 64 3.31 -20.32 -4.65
N GLY A 65 2.74 -19.74 -5.71
CA GLY A 65 1.57 -18.83 -5.62
C GLY A 65 0.42 -19.16 -6.56
N GLU A 66 -0.81 -18.74 -6.23
CA GLU A 66 -1.95 -18.80 -7.16
C GLU A 66 -1.89 -17.65 -8.19
N TYR A 67 -1.29 -16.51 -7.82
CA TYR A 67 -1.12 -15.35 -8.69
C TYR A 67 0.26 -15.28 -9.35
N ALA A 68 0.30 -14.99 -10.65
CA ALA A 68 1.48 -14.43 -11.33
C ALA A 68 1.61 -12.91 -11.08
N GLU A 69 2.80 -12.32 -11.25
CA GLU A 69 3.06 -10.88 -11.05
C GLU A 69 2.04 -9.98 -11.78
N ASP A 70 1.78 -10.30 -13.05
CA ASP A 70 0.80 -9.60 -13.89
C ASP A 70 -0.62 -9.66 -13.31
N GLU A 71 -0.98 -10.74 -12.62
CA GLU A 71 -2.31 -10.92 -12.04
C GLU A 71 -2.49 -10.10 -10.75
N VAL A 72 -1.42 -9.90 -9.97
CA VAL A 72 -1.44 -8.99 -8.82
C VAL A 72 -1.51 -7.54 -9.28
N LEU A 73 -0.72 -7.15 -10.27
CA LEU A 73 -0.80 -5.81 -10.85
C LEU A 73 -2.21 -5.55 -11.41
N ARG A 74 -2.80 -6.54 -12.09
CA ARG A 74 -4.18 -6.48 -12.57
C ARG A 74 -5.19 -6.29 -11.43
N LEU A 75 -5.07 -7.04 -10.33
CA LEU A 75 -5.94 -6.86 -9.15
C LEU A 75 -5.84 -5.43 -8.59
N LEU A 76 -4.63 -4.88 -8.50
CA LEU A 76 -4.39 -3.52 -8.01
C LEU A 76 -5.00 -2.47 -8.95
N GLN A 77 -4.82 -2.62 -10.27
CA GLN A 77 -5.38 -1.73 -11.28
C GLN A 77 -6.91 -1.81 -11.30
N GLU A 78 -7.50 -3.00 -11.27
CA GLU A 78 -8.95 -3.21 -11.19
C GLU A 78 -9.54 -2.58 -9.92
N THR A 79 -8.86 -2.73 -8.78
CA THR A 79 -9.29 -2.11 -7.52
C THR A 79 -9.18 -0.59 -7.58
N ARG A 80 -8.09 -0.04 -8.13
CA ARG A 80 -7.90 1.39 -8.38
C ARG A 80 -9.06 1.93 -9.22
N ASP A 81 -9.30 1.34 -10.37
CA ASP A 81 -10.30 1.81 -11.34
C ASP A 81 -11.71 1.76 -10.75
N CYS A 82 -12.03 0.67 -10.02
CA CYS A 82 -13.29 0.54 -9.32
C CYS A 82 -13.50 1.63 -8.24
N LEU A 83 -12.46 2.06 -7.53
CA LEU A 83 -12.54 3.18 -6.59
C LEU A 83 -12.69 4.54 -7.30
N ARG A 84 -12.02 4.70 -8.44
CA ARG A 84 -12.12 5.92 -9.27
C ARG A 84 -13.51 6.09 -9.86
N ASP A 85 -14.14 5.01 -10.31
CA ASP A 85 -15.54 4.99 -10.78
C ASP A 85 -16.52 5.42 -9.68
N ARG A 86 -16.20 5.11 -8.42
CA ARG A 86 -16.95 5.57 -7.23
C ARG A 86 -16.60 7.01 -6.80
N GLY A 87 -15.64 7.62 -7.50
CA GLY A 87 -15.26 9.01 -7.38
C GLY A 87 -14.20 9.31 -6.33
N PHE A 88 -13.43 8.30 -5.88
CA PHE A 88 -12.23 8.50 -5.04
C PHE A 88 -10.98 8.71 -5.92
N ASN A 89 -10.02 9.52 -5.49
CA ASN A 89 -8.77 9.70 -6.23
C ASN A 89 -7.76 8.60 -5.87
N ALA A 90 -8.09 7.37 -6.28
CA ALA A 90 -7.24 6.20 -6.06
C ALA A 90 -6.10 6.12 -7.07
N PHE A 91 -4.92 5.73 -6.60
CA PHE A 91 -3.72 5.62 -7.43
C PHE A 91 -2.75 4.55 -6.91
N LEU A 92 -1.90 4.06 -7.81
CA LEU A 92 -0.73 3.22 -7.58
C LEU A 92 0.55 4.07 -7.71
N ALA A 93 1.68 3.62 -7.17
CA ALA A 93 2.94 4.37 -7.27
C ALA A 93 3.33 4.64 -8.74
N ILE A 94 3.12 3.63 -9.60
CA ILE A 94 3.39 3.71 -11.05
C ILE A 94 2.56 4.80 -11.75
N ASP A 95 1.39 5.17 -11.22
CA ASP A 95 0.52 6.18 -11.83
C ASP A 95 1.05 7.60 -11.60
N VAL A 96 1.90 7.80 -10.58
CA VAL A 96 2.47 9.13 -10.27
C VAL A 96 3.67 9.45 -11.16
N GLY A 97 4.37 8.41 -11.63
CA GLY A 97 5.49 8.55 -12.55
C GLY A 97 6.70 9.27 -11.99
N ILE A 98 7.01 9.08 -10.69
CA ILE A 98 8.27 9.58 -10.12
C ILE A 98 9.39 8.59 -10.45
N PRO A 99 10.46 9.01 -11.15
CA PRO A 99 11.58 8.13 -11.47
C PRO A 99 12.30 7.59 -10.23
N LEU A 100 12.79 6.35 -10.29
CA LEU A 100 13.48 5.69 -9.17
C LEU A 100 14.88 6.27 -8.90
N ASP A 101 15.51 6.91 -9.90
CA ASP A 101 16.74 7.68 -9.72
C ASP A 101 16.50 9.01 -8.99
N GLU A 102 15.26 9.48 -8.95
CA GLU A 102 14.86 10.64 -8.15
C GLU A 102 14.51 10.25 -6.71
N MET A 103 13.77 9.14 -6.53
CA MET A 103 13.32 8.66 -5.23
C MET A 103 13.13 7.15 -5.28
N ASP A 104 13.84 6.41 -4.43
CA ASP A 104 13.70 4.96 -4.33
C ASP A 104 12.28 4.56 -3.87
N ALA A 105 11.84 3.33 -4.14
CA ALA A 105 10.43 2.99 -3.92
C ALA A 105 10.02 2.90 -2.44
N ALA A 106 10.95 2.64 -1.52
CA ALA A 106 10.64 2.68 -0.09
C ALA A 106 10.30 4.13 0.29
N THR A 107 11.15 5.07 -0.09
CA THR A 107 10.91 6.50 0.11
C THR A 107 9.65 6.98 -0.62
N GLN A 108 9.37 6.51 -1.85
CA GLN A 108 8.12 6.82 -2.55
C GLN A 108 6.90 6.33 -1.79
N SER A 109 6.90 5.08 -1.32
CA SER A 109 5.77 4.48 -0.61
C SER A 109 5.46 5.24 0.68
N ILE A 110 6.49 5.62 1.44
CA ILE A 110 6.36 6.46 2.64
C ILE A 110 5.78 7.83 2.27
N ALA A 111 6.32 8.50 1.25
CA ALA A 111 5.87 9.83 0.83
C ALA A 111 4.42 9.82 0.31
N PHE A 112 4.02 8.77 -0.41
CA PHE A 112 2.67 8.59 -0.93
C PHE A 112 1.68 8.26 0.20
N ALA A 113 2.04 7.38 1.12
CA ALA A 113 1.23 7.09 2.30
C ALA A 113 1.07 8.33 3.21
N GLN A 114 2.12 9.15 3.36
CA GLN A 114 2.07 10.40 4.11
C GLN A 114 1.18 11.46 3.45
N ALA A 115 1.18 11.53 2.11
CA ALA A 115 0.37 12.48 1.35
C ALA A 115 -1.11 12.08 1.21
N SER A 116 -1.45 10.81 1.44
CA SER A 116 -2.77 10.24 1.16
C SER A 116 -3.71 10.32 2.36
N ASN A 117 -5.00 10.52 2.07
CA ASN A 117 -6.07 10.47 3.08
C ASN A 117 -6.24 9.04 3.60
N VAL A 118 -6.05 8.07 2.72
CA VAL A 118 -6.18 6.63 2.96
C VAL A 118 -5.00 5.89 2.34
N THR A 119 -4.43 4.94 3.07
CA THR A 119 -3.46 3.97 2.54
C THR A 119 -4.05 2.57 2.69
N ILE A 120 -4.09 1.81 1.61
CA ILE A 120 -4.60 0.43 1.61
C ILE A 120 -3.51 -0.49 1.07
N PHE A 121 -3.10 -1.43 1.91
CA PHE A 121 -2.24 -2.53 1.49
C PHE A 121 -3.12 -3.68 1.00
N ILE A 122 -2.94 -4.14 -0.23
CA ILE A 122 -3.61 -5.29 -0.81
C ILE A 122 -2.58 -6.42 -0.90
N ALA A 123 -2.80 -7.46 -0.11
CA ALA A 123 -1.95 -8.63 0.02
C ALA A 123 -2.71 -9.87 -0.52
N PRO A 124 -2.70 -10.12 -1.84
CA PRO A 124 -3.16 -11.39 -2.38
C PRO A 124 -2.16 -12.51 -2.04
N GLN A 125 -2.56 -13.77 -2.21
CA GLN A 125 -1.69 -14.91 -2.01
C GLN A 125 -0.62 -14.98 -3.12
N VAL A 126 0.61 -14.64 -2.73
CA VAL A 126 1.78 -14.64 -3.62
C VAL A 126 2.89 -15.44 -2.96
N GLY A 127 3.32 -16.52 -3.63
CA GLY A 127 4.46 -17.33 -3.19
C GLY A 127 4.41 -17.75 -1.72
N ASP A 128 5.60 -17.85 -1.10
CA ASP A 128 5.73 -17.83 0.35
C ASP A 128 5.46 -16.39 0.85
N ASN A 129 4.29 -16.18 1.48
CA ASN A 129 3.76 -14.89 2.00
C ASN A 129 4.66 -14.16 3.05
N LEU A 130 5.94 -14.51 3.15
CA LEU A 130 6.93 -13.99 4.08
C LEU A 130 7.37 -12.55 3.75
N GLY A 131 7.52 -12.21 2.46
CA GLY A 131 7.97 -10.87 2.01
C GLY A 131 6.95 -9.76 2.24
N VAL A 132 5.68 -10.01 1.92
CA VAL A 132 4.58 -9.03 2.01
C VAL A 132 4.39 -8.52 3.45
N GLY A 133 4.61 -9.37 4.46
CA GLY A 133 4.49 -8.98 5.87
C GLY A 133 5.59 -8.03 6.36
N ILE A 134 6.80 -8.15 5.81
CA ILE A 134 7.96 -7.33 6.20
C ILE A 134 7.78 -5.90 5.68
N GLU A 135 7.28 -5.74 4.45
CA GLU A 135 7.06 -4.43 3.82
C GLU A 135 5.94 -3.62 4.47
N ILE A 136 4.81 -4.27 4.76
CA ILE A 136 3.72 -3.62 5.49
C ILE A 136 4.26 -3.16 6.85
N GLY A 137 5.05 -4.00 7.53
CA GLY A 137 5.69 -3.66 8.79
C GLY A 137 6.63 -2.45 8.70
N SER A 138 7.53 -2.41 7.71
CA SER A 138 8.52 -1.34 7.58
C SER A 138 7.88 -0.01 7.21
N VAL A 139 6.96 0.01 6.24
CA VAL A 139 6.24 1.23 5.89
C VAL A 139 5.43 1.72 7.10
N LEU A 140 4.73 0.84 7.82
CA LEU A 140 3.99 1.23 9.01
C LEU A 140 4.90 1.73 10.13
N ASP A 141 6.08 1.17 10.31
CA ASP A 141 7.07 1.68 11.26
C ASP A 141 7.48 3.10 10.87
N ASP A 142 7.85 3.34 9.61
CA ASP A 142 8.28 4.66 9.15
C ASP A 142 7.16 5.72 9.18
N ILE A 143 5.91 5.35 8.89
CA ILE A 143 4.79 6.31 8.86
C ILE A 143 4.04 6.46 10.19
N LEU A 144 4.14 5.49 11.11
CA LEU A 144 3.36 5.46 12.36
C LEU A 144 4.19 5.32 13.63
N SER A 145 5.51 5.10 13.56
CA SER A 145 6.30 4.97 14.78
C SER A 145 6.44 6.29 15.52
N THR A 146 6.05 6.23 16.78
CA THR A 146 6.11 7.33 17.75
C THR A 146 6.67 6.80 19.06
N ALA A 147 7.00 7.70 20.00
CA ALA A 147 7.47 7.28 21.32
C ALA A 147 6.47 6.35 22.05
N GLY A 148 5.16 6.53 21.81
CA GLY A 148 4.10 5.67 22.37
C GLY A 148 4.03 4.26 21.76
N MET A 149 4.82 3.97 20.73
CA MET A 149 4.90 2.66 20.08
C MET A 149 6.09 1.83 20.60
N GLN A 150 6.83 2.32 21.59
CA GLN A 150 7.98 1.61 22.16
C GLN A 150 7.52 0.54 23.17
N GLY A 151 8.16 -0.63 23.15
CA GLY A 151 7.85 -1.73 24.07
C GLY A 151 6.89 -2.80 23.47
N PRO A 152 6.30 -3.66 24.33
CA PRO A 152 5.39 -4.71 23.91
C PRO A 152 4.15 -4.15 23.18
N ALA A 153 3.59 -4.91 22.24
CA ALA A 153 2.41 -4.49 21.49
C ALA A 153 1.20 -4.15 22.38
N ALA A 154 1.05 -4.85 23.52
CA ALA A 154 -0.02 -4.60 24.49
C ALA A 154 0.03 -3.21 25.15
N ASP A 155 1.20 -2.58 25.16
CA ASP A 155 1.42 -1.26 25.76
C ASP A 155 1.52 -0.15 24.70
N ALA A 156 1.47 -0.51 23.42
CA ALA A 156 1.57 0.44 22.32
C ALA A 156 0.34 1.34 22.27
N THR A 157 0.56 2.64 22.05
CA THR A 157 -0.50 3.62 21.80
C THR A 157 -0.39 4.11 20.35
N PRO A 158 -1.17 3.53 19.42
CA PRO A 158 -1.11 3.89 18.01
C PRO A 158 -1.47 5.37 17.78
N PRO A 159 -0.75 6.07 16.88
CA PRO A 159 -1.14 7.42 16.51
C PRO A 159 -2.49 7.40 15.79
N THR A 160 -3.23 8.52 15.85
CA THR A 160 -4.52 8.69 15.14
C THR A 160 -4.42 8.39 13.65
N ARG A 161 -3.24 8.64 13.05
CA ARG A 161 -2.96 8.36 11.65
C ARG A 161 -3.17 6.88 11.28
N THR A 162 -2.99 5.94 12.21
CA THR A 162 -3.18 4.52 11.90
C THR A 162 -4.60 4.19 11.48
N ARG A 163 -5.60 4.96 11.95
CA ARG A 163 -7.00 4.79 11.56
C ARG A 163 -7.21 4.98 10.05
N ARG A 164 -6.25 5.59 9.34
CA ARG A 164 -6.26 5.83 7.88
C ARG A 164 -5.67 4.69 7.06
N VAL A 165 -5.21 3.64 7.73
CA VAL A 165 -4.58 2.47 7.12
C VAL A 165 -5.50 1.26 7.18
N MET A 166 -5.60 0.56 6.05
CA MET A 166 -6.21 -0.77 5.99
C MET A 166 -5.28 -1.76 5.31
N VAL A 167 -5.27 -3.00 5.78
CA VAL A 167 -4.70 -4.14 5.08
C VAL A 167 -5.84 -5.03 4.62
N ALA A 168 -5.97 -5.20 3.31
CA ALA A 168 -6.86 -6.15 2.66
C ALA A 168 -6.05 -7.40 2.28
N THR A 169 -6.50 -8.58 2.68
CA THR A 169 -5.75 -9.83 2.49
C THR A 169 -6.66 -10.97 2.05
N GLU A 170 -6.15 -11.95 1.31
CA GLU A 170 -6.91 -13.18 1.07
C GLU A 170 -6.95 -14.08 2.33
N PRO A 171 -7.97 -14.94 2.52
CA PRO A 171 -8.12 -15.76 3.73
C PRO A 171 -6.98 -16.76 3.97
N SER A 172 -6.30 -17.16 2.88
CA SER A 172 -5.18 -18.10 2.87
C SER A 172 -3.86 -17.46 3.32
N VAL A 173 -3.73 -16.14 3.25
CA VAL A 173 -2.52 -15.42 3.65
C VAL A 173 -2.41 -15.44 5.16
N ARG A 174 -1.43 -16.20 5.65
CA ARG A 174 -1.10 -16.30 7.07
C ARG A 174 0.28 -15.73 7.32
N SER A 175 0.36 -14.60 8.01
CA SER A 175 1.62 -14.01 8.45
C SER A 175 1.51 -13.54 9.89
N ALA A 176 2.52 -13.87 10.71
CA ALA A 176 2.64 -13.35 12.06
C ALA A 176 2.67 -11.81 12.07
N MET A 177 3.16 -11.19 10.98
CA MET A 177 3.15 -9.75 10.79
C MET A 177 1.74 -9.18 10.63
N LEU A 178 0.82 -9.84 9.93
CA LEU A 178 -0.57 -9.38 9.84
C LEU A 178 -1.26 -9.36 11.21
N GLY A 179 -0.95 -10.36 12.05
CA GLY A 179 -1.37 -10.36 13.45
C GLY A 179 -0.76 -9.21 14.25
N ALA A 180 0.52 -8.90 14.03
CA ALA A 180 1.21 -7.78 14.67
C ALA A 180 0.70 -6.40 14.18
N VAL A 181 0.32 -6.27 12.90
CA VAL A 181 -0.27 -5.05 12.33
C VAL A 181 -1.57 -4.70 13.06
N HIS A 182 -2.43 -5.68 13.28
CA HIS A 182 -3.62 -5.46 14.09
C HIS A 182 -3.25 -5.19 15.57
N ALA A 183 -2.42 -6.03 16.19
CA ALA A 183 -2.16 -5.97 17.63
C ALA A 183 -1.36 -4.75 18.09
N ARG A 184 -0.39 -4.28 17.29
CA ARG A 184 0.53 -3.20 17.66
C ARG A 184 0.05 -1.85 17.16
N TRP A 185 -0.51 -1.80 15.96
CA TRP A 185 -0.88 -0.55 15.31
C TRP A 185 -2.40 -0.29 15.36
N ASP A 186 -3.23 -1.27 15.71
CA ASP A 186 -4.70 -1.16 15.65
C ASP A 186 -5.20 -0.80 14.23
N ALA A 187 -4.46 -1.22 13.21
CA ALA A 187 -4.85 -1.02 11.82
C ALA A 187 -6.00 -1.98 11.44
N SER A 188 -6.86 -1.54 10.50
CA SER A 188 -7.97 -2.36 10.01
C SER A 188 -7.43 -3.48 9.11
N VAL A 189 -7.52 -4.73 9.55
CA VAL A 189 -7.23 -5.90 8.70
C VAL A 189 -8.55 -6.49 8.23
N ARG A 190 -8.73 -6.63 6.92
CA ARG A 190 -9.96 -7.15 6.29
C ARG A 190 -9.61 -8.22 5.28
N THR A 191 -10.48 -9.22 5.15
CA THR A 191 -10.30 -10.31 4.20
C THR A 191 -11.15 -10.11 2.96
N PHE A 192 -10.60 -10.32 1.76
CA PHE A 192 -11.34 -10.33 0.50
C PHE A 192 -11.25 -11.69 -0.19
N THR A 193 -12.26 -12.09 -0.97
CA THR A 193 -12.24 -13.36 -1.72
C THR A 193 -12.05 -13.20 -3.22
N ASP A 194 -12.32 -12.02 -3.75
CA ASP A 194 -12.14 -11.70 -5.18
C ASP A 194 -11.98 -10.18 -5.36
N ALA A 195 -11.72 -9.74 -6.60
CA ALA A 195 -11.51 -8.33 -6.93
C ALA A 195 -12.75 -7.45 -6.64
N ALA A 196 -13.96 -7.98 -6.80
CA ALA A 196 -15.18 -7.22 -6.56
C ALA A 196 -15.41 -6.99 -5.06
N ASP A 197 -15.16 -8.01 -4.25
CA ASP A 197 -15.16 -7.93 -2.79
C ASP A 197 -14.06 -6.98 -2.29
N CYS A 198 -12.83 -7.10 -2.83
CA CYS A 198 -11.73 -6.20 -2.52
C CYS A 198 -12.10 -4.73 -2.79
N CYS A 199 -12.67 -4.44 -3.96
CA CYS A 199 -13.18 -3.10 -4.26
C CYS A 199 -14.26 -2.66 -3.26
N GLY A 200 -15.21 -3.53 -2.94
CA GLY A 200 -16.27 -3.26 -1.96
C GLY A 200 -15.72 -2.85 -0.60
N LEU A 201 -14.77 -3.61 -0.08
CA LEU A 201 -14.10 -3.36 1.20
C LEU A 201 -13.30 -2.06 1.18
N CYS A 202 -12.51 -1.82 0.13
CA CYS A 202 -11.75 -0.59 -0.04
C CYS A 202 -12.67 0.63 -0.10
N ALA A 203 -13.78 0.56 -0.85
CA ALA A 203 -14.72 1.66 -0.98
C ALA A 203 -15.43 1.97 0.35
N GLN A 204 -15.80 0.95 1.11
CA GLN A 204 -16.38 1.11 2.44
C GLN A 204 -15.40 1.79 3.40
N PHE A 205 -14.13 1.36 3.39
CA PHE A 205 -13.09 1.97 4.21
C PHE A 205 -12.86 3.44 3.82
N CYS A 206 -12.70 3.73 2.53
CA CYS A 206 -12.54 5.10 2.05
C CYS A 206 -13.72 6.01 2.44
N THR A 207 -14.95 5.48 2.33
CA THR A 207 -16.17 6.21 2.75
C THR A 207 -16.17 6.47 4.25
N HIS A 208 -15.75 5.50 5.07
CA HIS A 208 -15.64 5.67 6.51
C HIS A 208 -14.65 6.79 6.87
N ILE A 209 -13.45 6.78 6.29
CA ILE A 209 -12.44 7.81 6.55
C ILE A 209 -12.89 9.19 6.08
N GLN A 210 -13.51 9.28 4.90
CA GLN A 210 -14.10 10.54 4.43
C GLN A 210 -15.16 11.08 5.41
N ASN A 211 -16.02 10.21 5.94
CA ASN A 211 -17.02 10.63 6.92
C ASN A 211 -16.39 11.06 8.24
N GLU A 212 -15.36 10.36 8.72
CA GLU A 212 -14.62 10.76 9.91
C GLU A 212 -13.91 12.11 9.75
N GLU A 213 -13.42 12.44 8.54
CA GLU A 213 -12.84 13.76 8.23
C GLU A 213 -13.86 14.89 8.16
N LEU A 214 -15.09 14.59 7.73
CA LEU A 214 -16.13 15.62 7.53
C LEU A 214 -16.98 15.85 8.77
N TYR A 215 -17.26 14.78 9.52
CA TYR A 215 -18.25 14.77 10.59
C TYR A 215 -17.75 14.12 11.88
N GLY A 216 -16.62 13.43 11.84
CA GLY A 216 -16.08 12.67 12.95
C GLY A 216 -14.90 13.36 13.63
N SER A 217 -13.92 12.54 13.98
CA SER A 217 -12.79 12.95 14.84
C SER A 217 -11.46 13.03 14.11
N LEU A 218 -11.42 12.73 12.81
CA LEU A 218 -10.19 12.81 12.02
C LEU A 218 -10.01 14.22 11.46
N ASP A 219 -8.82 14.77 11.62
CA ASP A 219 -8.47 16.03 10.98
C ASP A 219 -8.44 15.87 9.46
N ARG A 220 -8.90 16.87 8.71
CA ARG A 220 -8.77 16.88 7.25
C ARG A 220 -7.30 16.96 6.87
N LEU A 221 -6.89 16.12 5.91
CA LEU A 221 -5.60 16.27 5.24
C LEU A 221 -5.78 17.27 4.09
N ASP A 222 -5.17 18.43 4.24
CA ASP A 222 -5.10 19.48 3.22
C ASP A 222 -3.85 19.32 2.34
#